data_AF-A0A9P1D1P5-F1
#
_entry.id   AF-A0A9P1D1P5-F1
#
_cell.length_a   1.000
_cell.length_b   1.000
_cell.length_c   1.000
_cell.angle_alpha   90.00
_cell.angle_beta   90.00
_cell.angle_gamma   90.00
#
_symmetry.space_group_name_H-M   'P 1'
#
loop_
_entity.id
_entity.type
_entity.pdbx_description
1 polymer ?
#
loop_
_entity_poly.entity_id
_entity_poly.type
_entity_poly.pdbx_seq_one_letter_code
_entity_poly.pdbx_strand_id
1 'polypeptide(L)'
;MANGGLGAVEVQKDARPIWYCGFVKDVGPKDELLIGFEDDIWPPTRYPAAEVRRSPRYSPSDIEKFSPKVGEEVEVRLEATPHAPVCWAIGTVGKIKHDFFVVSIHPSAVQKGNDQIVEKEKLRPAAVRSGLTPEALNQENFQLPAGLQSWMNTEDGIGCFSHIQDQSGLVTILVQCVELFELLNSPTMRWDVRPLAVTLTAVVSFTAGSHGWSQSSCSTTQRVSLGKVSDFEEAGMKEVKLDGGSALLVHRHQGQFYVTSPACSHYGAPLRKGVSSAGGRGNAAPTVTCPLHDACFDLRTGQVVRGPSVDGIAVYRSEVKDDEVFALVPSEIATGGKHQKVLKAMGKRRSNDARCFVLLGGGCASLAAAETLRQEGFAGRIVMVTKENHLPYDRVQLSKALDKPVEKLLLRPESFYKDYDIEVLKGATVTKLNTKDQIISYTSQVWP
;
A
#
# COMPACT_ATOMS: atom_id res chain seq x y z
N MET A 1 -0.08 -18.67 -7.21
CA MET A 1 1.39 -18.49 -7.00
C MET A 1 1.57 -17.99 -5.58
N ALA A 2 2.40 -18.64 -4.75
CA ALA A 2 2.54 -18.26 -3.34
C ALA A 2 3.13 -16.84 -3.27
N ASN A 3 2.29 -15.90 -2.85
CA ASN A 3 2.64 -14.50 -2.64
C ASN A 3 3.71 -14.48 -1.54
N GLY A 4 4.97 -14.21 -1.89
CA GLY A 4 6.02 -14.08 -0.89
C GLY A 4 5.61 -13.03 0.13
N GLY A 5 5.26 -13.51 1.33
CA GLY A 5 4.89 -12.67 2.46
C GLY A 5 6.08 -11.82 2.93
N LEU A 6 5.85 -11.07 3.98
CA LEU A 6 6.89 -10.28 4.63
C LEU A 6 8.08 -11.17 5.00
N GLY A 7 9.31 -10.76 4.63
CA GLY A 7 10.51 -11.52 4.96
C GLY A 7 10.75 -12.82 4.19
N ALA A 8 10.06 -13.06 3.06
CA ALA A 8 10.31 -14.22 2.20
C ALA A 8 11.75 -14.23 1.64
N VAL A 9 12.44 -15.35 1.84
CA VAL A 9 13.82 -15.59 1.36
C VAL A 9 13.95 -16.99 0.77
N GLU A 10 15.08 -17.23 0.13
CA GLU A 10 15.47 -18.51 -0.40
C GLU A 10 16.81 -18.91 0.20
N VAL A 11 16.92 -20.14 0.70
CA VAL A 11 18.14 -20.65 1.33
C VAL A 11 18.75 -21.79 0.55
N GLN A 12 20.07 -21.75 0.42
CA GLN A 12 20.86 -22.83 -0.11
C GLN A 12 21.28 -23.73 1.04
N LYS A 13 21.13 -25.04 0.87
CA LYS A 13 21.59 -26.03 1.85
C LYS A 13 22.66 -26.92 1.23
N ASP A 14 23.76 -27.13 1.95
CA ASP A 14 24.88 -28.00 1.57
C ASP A 14 25.53 -27.64 0.20
N ALA A 15 25.60 -26.36 -0.16
CA ALA A 15 26.14 -25.86 -1.44
C ALA A 15 25.50 -26.46 -2.71
N ARG A 16 24.28 -27.00 -2.62
CA ARG A 16 23.54 -27.60 -3.74
C ARG A 16 22.90 -26.52 -4.60
N PRO A 17 22.68 -26.71 -5.92
CA PRO A 17 22.00 -25.73 -6.78
C PRO A 17 20.47 -25.73 -6.57
N ILE A 18 20.02 -25.80 -5.32
CA ILE A 18 18.62 -25.81 -4.92
C ILE A 18 18.42 -24.76 -3.84
N TRP A 19 17.40 -23.93 -4.05
CA TRP A 19 17.03 -22.83 -3.18
C TRP A 19 15.68 -23.13 -2.53
N TYR A 20 15.68 -23.40 -1.23
CA TYR A 20 14.49 -23.72 -0.45
C TYR A 20 13.79 -22.44 -0.01
N CYS A 21 12.49 -22.35 -0.24
CA CYS A 21 11.69 -21.21 0.16
C CYS A 21 11.52 -21.20 1.68
N GLY A 22 11.79 -20.06 2.29
CA GLY A 22 11.60 -19.83 3.71
C GLY A 22 11.29 -18.37 4.01
N PHE A 23 11.29 -18.02 5.28
CA PHE A 23 11.11 -16.66 5.75
C PHE A 23 12.05 -16.37 6.91
N VAL A 24 12.57 -15.15 6.98
CA VAL A 24 13.45 -14.75 8.08
C VAL A 24 12.62 -14.65 9.36
N LYS A 25 12.97 -15.41 10.40
CA LYS A 25 12.37 -15.33 11.75
C LYS A 25 13.15 -14.40 12.67
N ASP A 26 14.48 -14.38 12.53
CA ASP A 26 15.38 -13.60 13.36
C ASP A 26 16.69 -13.30 12.61
N VAL A 27 17.36 -12.21 13.00
CA VAL A 27 18.64 -11.78 12.42
C VAL A 27 19.68 -11.96 13.52
N GLY A 28 20.58 -12.93 13.34
CA GLY A 28 21.63 -13.23 14.31
C GLY A 28 22.79 -12.24 14.23
N PRO A 29 23.94 -12.59 14.82
CA PRO A 29 25.22 -11.92 14.55
C PRO A 29 25.44 -11.80 13.03
N LYS A 30 26.19 -10.79 12.57
CA LYS A 30 26.27 -10.27 11.18
C LYS A 30 26.56 -11.27 10.04
N ASP A 31 26.69 -12.55 10.32
CA ASP A 31 26.94 -13.61 9.35
C ASP A 31 25.82 -14.64 9.25
N GLU A 32 24.77 -14.59 10.09
CA GLU A 32 23.72 -15.63 10.14
C GLU A 32 22.29 -15.09 10.25
N LEU A 33 21.36 -15.76 9.57
CA LEU A 33 19.91 -15.50 9.61
C LEU A 33 19.18 -16.74 10.11
N LEU A 34 18.23 -16.58 11.02
CA LEU A 34 17.34 -17.67 11.44
C LEU A 34 16.18 -17.76 10.45
N ILE A 35 16.08 -18.88 9.76
CA ILE A 35 15.08 -19.09 8.71
C ILE A 35 14.04 -20.11 9.17
N GLY A 36 12.77 -19.72 9.07
CA GLY A 36 11.61 -20.58 9.22
C GLY A 36 11.10 -21.11 7.88
N PHE A 37 10.37 -22.22 7.92
CA PHE A 37 9.80 -22.87 6.75
C PHE A 37 8.29 -23.04 6.93
N GLU A 38 7.56 -23.04 5.81
CA GLU A 38 6.11 -23.24 5.80
C GLU A 38 5.74 -24.59 6.44
N ASP A 39 4.64 -24.60 7.20
CA ASP A 39 4.16 -25.75 8.00
C ASP A 39 5.19 -26.34 8.97
N ASP A 40 6.27 -25.59 9.28
CA ASP A 40 7.43 -26.05 10.04
C ASP A 40 7.97 -27.41 9.54
N ILE A 41 7.87 -27.68 8.22
CA ILE A 41 8.35 -28.92 7.57
C ILE A 41 9.81 -29.20 7.96
N TRP A 42 10.61 -28.14 8.07
CA TRP A 42 11.91 -28.16 8.73
C TRP A 42 11.89 -27.23 9.95
N PRO A 43 12.60 -27.61 11.04
CA PRO A 43 12.72 -26.74 12.19
C PRO A 43 13.45 -25.45 11.80
N PRO A 44 13.13 -24.30 12.44
CA PRO A 44 13.86 -23.07 12.25
C PRO A 44 15.37 -23.27 12.43
N THR A 45 16.16 -22.89 11.43
CA THR A 45 17.59 -23.18 11.36
C THR A 45 18.36 -21.91 11.00
N ARG A 46 19.54 -21.72 11.60
CA ARG A 46 20.43 -20.60 11.25
C ARG A 46 21.22 -20.95 9.99
N TYR A 47 21.20 -20.04 9.02
CA TYR A 47 21.97 -20.14 7.78
C TYR A 47 22.93 -18.96 7.68
N PRO A 48 24.16 -19.16 7.18
CA PRO A 48 25.04 -18.07 6.82
C PRO A 48 24.36 -17.13 5.82
N ALA A 49 24.54 -15.82 5.97
CA ALA A 49 23.96 -14.81 5.07
C ALA A 49 24.32 -15.08 3.60
N ALA A 50 25.53 -15.59 3.33
CA ALA A 50 25.99 -15.98 2.01
C ALA A 50 25.21 -17.15 1.38
N GLU A 51 24.51 -17.95 2.19
CA GLU A 51 23.64 -19.05 1.77
C GLU A 51 22.17 -18.63 1.70
N VAL A 52 21.85 -17.39 2.05
CA VAL A 52 20.49 -16.84 1.97
C VAL A 52 20.46 -15.82 0.84
N ARG A 53 19.48 -15.92 -0.05
CA ARG A 53 19.21 -14.87 -1.05
C ARG A 53 17.79 -14.36 -0.90
N ARG A 54 17.54 -13.17 -1.43
CA ARG A 54 16.17 -12.67 -1.59
C ARG A 54 15.46 -13.51 -2.64
N SER A 55 14.21 -13.89 -2.35
CA SER A 55 13.38 -14.55 -3.34
C SER A 55 13.21 -13.62 -4.54
N PRO A 56 13.63 -14.04 -5.76
CA PRO A 56 13.46 -13.24 -6.96
C PRO A 56 11.99 -12.89 -7.18
N ARG A 57 11.70 -11.59 -7.25
CA ARG A 57 10.35 -11.07 -7.54
C ARG A 57 10.25 -10.78 -9.03
N TYR A 58 9.37 -11.51 -9.71
CA TYR A 58 9.00 -11.22 -11.09
C TYR A 58 7.66 -10.51 -11.08
N SER A 59 7.53 -9.38 -11.77
CA SER A 59 6.22 -8.77 -11.99
C SER A 59 5.36 -9.73 -12.83
N PRO A 60 4.02 -9.64 -12.76
CA PRO A 60 3.14 -10.40 -13.64
C PRO A 60 3.52 -10.26 -15.13
N SER A 61 4.00 -9.09 -15.54
CA SER A 61 4.49 -8.87 -16.91
C SER A 61 5.81 -9.56 -17.24
N ASP A 62 6.69 -9.78 -16.25
CA ASP A 62 7.95 -10.51 -16.45
C ASP A 62 7.67 -12.00 -16.65
N ILE A 63 6.73 -12.55 -15.88
CA ILE A 63 6.26 -13.93 -16.01
C ILE A 63 5.53 -14.15 -17.34
N GLU A 64 4.70 -13.19 -17.77
CA GLU A 64 4.00 -13.27 -19.06
C GLU A 64 4.98 -13.26 -20.23
N LYS A 65 5.97 -12.35 -20.21
CA LYS A 65 7.00 -12.23 -21.26
C LYS A 65 8.06 -13.32 -21.21
N PHE A 66 8.19 -14.04 -20.10
CA PHE A 66 9.16 -15.11 -19.96
C PHE A 66 8.84 -16.24 -20.94
N SER A 67 9.78 -16.52 -21.84
CA SER A 67 9.66 -17.55 -22.88
C SER A 67 11.01 -18.25 -23.01
N PRO A 68 11.28 -19.24 -22.15
CA PRO A 68 12.58 -19.89 -22.13
C PRO A 68 12.78 -20.74 -23.39
N LYS A 69 14.01 -20.76 -23.90
CA LYS A 69 14.40 -21.48 -25.12
C LYS A 69 15.08 -22.80 -24.80
N VAL A 70 15.11 -23.71 -25.77
CA VAL A 70 15.90 -24.95 -25.65
C VAL A 70 17.38 -24.61 -25.45
N GLY A 71 18.00 -25.22 -24.45
CA GLY A 71 19.37 -24.95 -24.00
C GLY A 71 19.48 -23.83 -22.97
N GLU A 72 18.40 -23.12 -22.65
CA GLU A 72 18.39 -22.06 -21.64
C GLU A 72 18.34 -22.65 -20.22
N GLU A 73 19.07 -22.02 -19.30
CA GLU A 73 19.04 -22.36 -17.88
C GLU A 73 17.87 -21.64 -17.21
N VAL A 74 17.07 -22.40 -16.46
CA VAL A 74 15.87 -21.92 -15.77
C VAL A 74 15.85 -22.46 -14.35
N GLU A 75 15.08 -21.81 -13.49
CA GLU A 75 14.73 -22.38 -12.19
C GLU A 75 13.35 -23.02 -12.27
N VAL A 76 13.28 -24.27 -11.83
CA VAL A 76 12.07 -25.10 -11.81
C VAL A 76 11.54 -25.19 -10.39
N ARG A 77 10.25 -24.89 -10.21
CA ARG A 77 9.58 -25.04 -8.93
C ARG A 77 9.32 -26.51 -8.63
N LEU A 78 9.86 -26.97 -7.52
CA LEU A 78 9.54 -28.27 -6.93
C LEU A 78 8.59 -28.03 -5.76
N GLU A 79 7.48 -28.76 -5.77
CA GLU A 79 6.48 -28.69 -4.70
C GLU A 79 7.03 -29.24 -3.39
N ALA A 80 6.42 -28.80 -2.28
CA ALA A 80 6.74 -29.31 -0.97
C ALA A 80 6.45 -30.82 -0.89
N THR A 81 7.27 -31.52 -0.11
CA THR A 81 7.07 -32.90 0.29
C THR A 81 7.00 -32.97 1.81
N PRO A 82 6.56 -34.09 2.41
CA PRO A 82 6.59 -34.26 3.87
C PRO A 82 7.99 -34.11 4.51
N HIS A 83 9.06 -34.08 3.70
CA HIS A 83 10.45 -34.04 4.17
C HIS A 83 11.24 -32.84 3.65
N ALA A 84 10.66 -32.00 2.78
CA ALA A 84 11.34 -30.85 2.21
C ALA A 84 10.35 -29.76 1.80
N PRO A 85 10.63 -28.48 2.10
CA PRO A 85 9.76 -27.37 1.71
C PRO A 85 9.81 -27.14 0.20
N VAL A 86 8.93 -26.25 -0.29
CA VAL A 86 8.96 -25.77 -1.68
C VAL A 86 10.36 -25.28 -2.00
N CYS A 87 10.88 -25.62 -3.18
CA CYS A 87 12.18 -25.15 -3.61
C CYS A 87 12.27 -24.86 -5.10
N TRP A 88 13.31 -24.15 -5.48
CA TRP A 88 13.67 -23.83 -6.85
C TRP A 88 14.97 -24.53 -7.18
N ALA A 89 14.92 -25.44 -8.16
CA ALA A 89 16.08 -26.18 -8.64
C ALA A 89 16.52 -25.65 -9.99
N ILE A 90 17.83 -25.54 -10.21
CA ILE A 90 18.37 -25.17 -11.52
C ILE A 90 18.21 -26.33 -12.49
N GLY A 91 17.73 -26.04 -13.70
CA GLY A 91 17.62 -27.01 -14.78
C GLY A 91 17.83 -26.39 -16.14
N THR A 92 18.07 -27.24 -17.15
CA THR A 92 18.24 -26.82 -18.54
C THR A 92 17.06 -27.28 -19.36
N VAL A 93 16.46 -26.37 -20.15
CA VAL A 93 15.33 -26.70 -21.01
C VAL A 93 15.81 -27.58 -22.16
N GLY A 94 15.36 -28.84 -22.20
CA GLY A 94 15.71 -29.80 -23.24
C GLY A 94 14.75 -29.77 -24.43
N LYS A 95 13.44 -29.77 -24.18
CA LYS A 95 12.42 -29.79 -25.25
C LYS A 95 11.20 -28.96 -24.85
N ILE A 96 10.58 -28.31 -25.83
CA ILE A 96 9.37 -27.51 -25.64
C ILE A 96 8.28 -28.06 -26.56
N LYS A 97 7.09 -28.31 -26.01
CA LYS A 97 5.91 -28.73 -26.77
C LYS A 97 4.69 -27.96 -26.26
N HIS A 98 4.26 -26.96 -27.02
CA HIS A 98 3.21 -26.01 -26.63
C HIS A 98 3.54 -25.39 -25.26
N ASP A 99 2.70 -25.61 -24.25
CA ASP A 99 2.85 -25.04 -22.91
C ASP A 99 3.67 -25.91 -21.94
N PHE A 100 4.18 -27.06 -22.42
CA PHE A 100 4.98 -27.99 -21.63
C PHE A 100 6.47 -27.92 -21.98
N PHE A 101 7.28 -27.88 -20.93
CA PHE A 101 8.73 -27.79 -20.98
C PHE A 101 9.33 -29.04 -20.35
N VAL A 102 10.15 -29.75 -21.10
CA VAL A 102 10.99 -30.85 -20.59
C VAL A 102 12.27 -30.22 -20.08
N VAL A 103 12.47 -30.22 -18.76
CA VAL A 103 13.62 -29.61 -18.11
C VAL A 103 14.45 -30.68 -17.42
N SER A 104 15.72 -30.76 -17.79
CA SER A 104 16.69 -31.63 -17.14
C SER A 104 17.24 -30.91 -15.91
N ILE A 105 16.77 -31.31 -14.72
CA ILE A 105 17.21 -30.71 -13.45
C ILE A 105 18.66 -31.11 -13.20
N HIS A 106 19.51 -30.14 -12.87
CA HIS A 106 20.91 -30.41 -12.55
C HIS A 106 20.99 -31.34 -11.33
N PRO A 107 21.85 -32.37 -11.36
CA PRO A 107 21.84 -33.43 -10.36
C PRO A 107 22.02 -32.86 -8.95
N SER A 108 21.17 -33.32 -8.02
CA SER A 108 21.26 -33.05 -6.59
C SER A 108 21.08 -34.35 -5.81
N ALA A 109 21.49 -34.39 -4.54
CA ALA A 109 21.37 -35.60 -3.72
C ALA A 109 19.92 -36.06 -3.44
N VAL A 110 18.89 -35.32 -3.87
CA VAL A 110 17.45 -35.63 -3.65
C VAL A 110 16.77 -36.18 -4.91
N GLN A 111 17.28 -35.89 -6.11
CA GLN A 111 16.78 -36.42 -7.38
C GLN A 111 17.97 -36.81 -8.27
N LYS A 112 18.05 -38.10 -8.66
CA LYS A 112 18.84 -38.50 -9.83
C LYS A 112 18.34 -37.64 -10.99
N GLY A 113 19.24 -36.96 -11.71
CA GLY A 113 18.90 -36.07 -12.82
C GLY A 113 17.85 -36.71 -13.71
N ASN A 114 16.61 -36.24 -13.57
CA ASN A 114 15.44 -36.78 -14.23
C ASN A 114 14.81 -35.63 -14.99
N ASP A 115 14.46 -35.90 -16.24
CA ASP A 115 13.72 -34.94 -17.04
C ASP A 115 12.34 -34.76 -16.44
N GLN A 116 12.01 -33.54 -16.03
CA GLN A 116 10.66 -33.19 -15.59
C GLN A 116 9.91 -32.48 -16.70
N ILE A 117 8.66 -32.88 -16.90
CA ILE A 117 7.71 -32.18 -17.75
C ILE A 117 6.96 -31.21 -16.85
N VAL A 118 7.14 -29.91 -17.09
CA VAL A 118 6.52 -28.86 -16.29
C VAL A 118 5.84 -27.84 -17.17
N GLU A 119 4.82 -27.19 -16.62
CA GLU A 119 4.15 -26.05 -17.25
C GLU A 119 4.96 -24.77 -17.06
N LYS A 120 4.73 -23.78 -17.92
CA LYS A 120 5.38 -22.46 -17.85
C LYS A 120 5.31 -21.82 -16.46
N GLU A 121 4.19 -22.00 -15.74
CA GLU A 121 3.97 -21.42 -14.41
C GLU A 121 4.90 -21.96 -13.32
N LYS A 122 5.52 -23.13 -13.55
CA LYS A 122 6.52 -23.74 -12.67
C LYS A 122 7.95 -23.31 -13.02
N LEU A 123 8.13 -22.48 -14.05
CA LEU A 123 9.43 -22.01 -14.49
C LEU A 123 9.60 -20.53 -14.19
N ARG A 124 10.84 -20.14 -13.90
CA ARG A 124 11.26 -18.74 -13.84
C ARG A 124 12.68 -18.57 -14.39
N PRO A 125 13.08 -17.35 -14.78
CA PRO A 125 14.47 -17.07 -15.16
C PRO A 125 15.45 -17.53 -14.08
N ALA A 126 16.62 -18.05 -14.48
CA ALA A 126 17.66 -18.39 -13.51
C ALA A 126 18.10 -17.12 -12.75
N ALA A 127 17.97 -17.14 -11.43
CA ALA A 127 18.29 -15.99 -10.60
C ALA A 127 19.78 -15.94 -10.25
N VAL A 128 20.23 -14.76 -9.79
CA VAL A 128 21.60 -14.56 -9.33
C VAL A 128 21.94 -15.57 -8.23
N ARG A 129 23.08 -16.24 -8.37
CA ARG A 129 23.50 -17.36 -7.52
C ARG A 129 24.14 -16.93 -6.20
N SER A 130 24.47 -15.65 -6.04
CA SER A 130 25.09 -15.15 -4.81
C SER A 130 24.02 -14.91 -3.74
N GLY A 131 24.26 -15.43 -2.53
CA GLY A 131 23.53 -14.99 -1.34
C GLY A 131 23.90 -13.57 -0.91
N LEU A 132 23.42 -13.19 0.27
CA LEU A 132 23.64 -11.88 0.85
C LEU A 132 25.11 -11.73 1.28
N THR A 133 25.68 -10.56 1.06
CA THR A 133 27.01 -10.20 1.57
C THR A 133 26.92 -9.84 3.05
N PRO A 134 27.56 -10.59 3.96
CA PRO A 134 27.46 -10.37 5.41
C PRO A 134 27.82 -8.94 5.83
N GLU A 135 28.87 -8.37 5.24
CA GLU A 135 29.36 -7.02 5.54
C GLU A 135 28.38 -5.90 5.10
N ALA A 136 27.44 -6.23 4.20
CA ALA A 136 26.42 -5.31 3.74
C ALA A 136 25.12 -5.37 4.57
N LEU A 137 24.98 -6.34 5.48
CA LEU A 137 23.80 -6.45 6.34
C LEU A 137 23.88 -5.43 7.47
N ASN A 138 23.00 -4.43 7.38
CA ASN A 138 22.78 -3.46 8.45
C ASN A 138 21.41 -3.68 9.07
N GLN A 139 21.40 -3.83 10.39
CA GLN A 139 20.19 -3.96 11.18
C GLN A 139 19.86 -2.61 11.81
N GLU A 140 18.69 -2.06 11.51
CA GLU A 140 18.16 -0.87 12.16
C GLU A 140 16.91 -1.22 12.95
N ASN A 141 16.91 -0.89 14.24
CA ASN A 141 15.79 -1.14 15.14
C ASN A 141 15.05 0.17 15.39
N PHE A 142 13.78 0.22 15.02
CA PHE A 142 12.90 1.35 15.25
C PHE A 142 11.92 1.01 16.37
N GLN A 143 11.84 1.89 17.37
CA GLN A 143 10.76 1.77 18.37
C GLN A 143 9.45 2.20 17.74
N LEU A 144 8.46 1.33 17.82
CA LEU A 144 7.16 1.59 17.23
C LEU A 144 6.18 2.16 18.27
N PRO A 145 5.39 3.19 17.89
CA PRO A 145 4.30 3.68 18.73
C PRO A 145 3.34 2.55 19.10
N ALA A 146 2.91 2.51 20.37
CA ALA A 146 1.98 1.49 20.88
C ALA A 146 0.70 1.36 20.03
N GLY A 147 0.21 2.47 19.46
CA GLY A 147 -0.99 2.48 18.62
C GLY A 147 -0.85 1.74 17.28
N LEU A 148 0.37 1.51 16.79
CA LEU A 148 0.62 0.74 15.57
C LEU A 148 0.78 -0.77 15.84
N GLN A 149 1.04 -1.17 17.09
CA GLN A 149 1.34 -2.57 17.45
C GLN A 149 0.27 -3.57 17.00
N SER A 150 -1.01 -3.22 17.16
CA SER A 150 -2.11 -4.07 16.73
C SER A 150 -2.38 -4.02 15.22
N TRP A 151 -2.06 -2.90 14.55
CA TRP A 151 -2.28 -2.73 13.11
C TRP A 151 -1.27 -3.52 12.27
N MET A 152 -0.02 -3.62 12.72
CA MET A 152 1.03 -4.29 11.96
C MET A 152 0.79 -5.78 11.73
N ASN A 153 0.06 -6.42 12.63
CA ASN A 153 -0.31 -7.83 12.52
C ASN A 153 -1.59 -8.05 11.70
N THR A 154 -2.19 -6.98 11.15
CA THR A 154 -3.32 -7.08 10.21
C THR A 154 -2.81 -7.33 8.80
N GLU A 155 -3.67 -7.89 7.93
CA GLU A 155 -3.34 -8.10 6.51
C GLU A 155 -2.93 -6.80 5.80
N ASP A 156 -3.56 -5.68 6.14
CA ASP A 156 -3.23 -4.35 5.61
C ASP A 156 -1.81 -3.91 6.04
N GLY A 157 -1.48 -4.08 7.33
CA GLY A 157 -0.15 -3.78 7.85
C GLY A 157 0.93 -4.63 7.17
N ILE A 158 0.70 -5.93 7.06
CA ILE A 158 1.59 -6.89 6.38
C ILE A 158 1.77 -6.50 4.91
N GLY A 159 0.69 -6.10 4.23
CA GLY A 159 0.72 -5.61 2.85
C GLY A 159 1.55 -4.35 2.67
N CYS A 160 1.39 -3.36 3.56
CA CYS A 160 2.20 -2.15 3.57
C CYS A 160 3.69 -2.44 3.79
N PHE A 161 4.04 -3.30 4.75
CA PHE A 161 5.44 -3.65 4.97
C PHE A 161 6.04 -4.45 3.82
N SER A 162 5.28 -5.35 3.19
CA SER A 162 5.74 -6.02 1.97
C SER A 162 6.04 -5.00 0.87
N HIS A 163 5.18 -4.00 0.70
CA HIS A 163 5.40 -2.94 -0.28
C HIS A 163 6.64 -2.10 0.04
N ILE A 164 6.86 -1.74 1.30
CA ILE A 164 8.06 -1.00 1.75
C ILE A 164 9.32 -1.83 1.52
N GLN A 165 9.29 -3.11 1.90
CA GLN A 165 10.41 -4.04 1.69
C GLN A 165 10.80 -4.10 0.22
N ASP A 166 9.82 -4.17 -0.68
CA ASP A 166 10.02 -4.20 -2.13
C ASP A 166 10.57 -2.88 -2.69
N GLN A 167 10.04 -1.73 -2.28
CA GLN A 167 10.47 -0.41 -2.79
C GLN A 167 11.85 0.02 -2.28
N SER A 168 12.18 -0.33 -1.03
CA SER A 168 13.41 0.12 -0.37
C SER A 168 14.57 -0.88 -0.52
N GLY A 169 14.32 -2.03 -1.12
CA GLY A 169 15.33 -3.08 -1.25
C GLY A 169 15.81 -3.56 0.11
N LEU A 170 14.90 -3.78 1.06
CA LEU A 170 15.20 -4.40 2.35
C LEU A 170 15.23 -5.93 2.21
N VAL A 171 16.06 -6.61 3.00
CA VAL A 171 16.09 -8.08 3.05
C VAL A 171 14.83 -8.61 3.73
N THR A 172 14.47 -8.02 4.86
CA THR A 172 13.28 -8.34 5.64
C THR A 172 12.91 -7.17 6.53
N ILE A 173 11.64 -7.14 6.95
CA ILE A 173 11.16 -6.33 8.06
C ILE A 173 10.62 -7.31 9.09
N LEU A 174 11.23 -7.35 10.27
CA LEU A 174 10.75 -8.15 11.38
C LEU A 174 10.01 -7.24 12.36
N VAL A 175 8.78 -7.64 12.72
CA VAL A 175 8.01 -6.99 13.78
C VAL A 175 8.11 -7.90 14.99
N GLN A 176 8.90 -7.51 16.00
CA GLN A 176 9.11 -8.30 17.20
C GLN A 176 8.55 -7.58 18.43
N CYS A 177 7.78 -8.30 19.24
CA CYS A 177 7.38 -7.85 20.57
C CYS A 177 8.49 -8.25 21.54
N VAL A 178 9.27 -7.28 22.01
CA VAL A 178 10.39 -7.56 22.93
C VAL A 178 9.88 -7.36 24.35
N GLU A 179 9.87 -8.43 25.14
CA GLU A 179 9.73 -8.26 26.59
C GLU A 179 11.00 -7.60 27.13
N LEU A 180 10.83 -6.43 27.75
CA LEU A 180 11.89 -5.56 28.29
C LEU A 180 12.56 -6.18 29.55
N PHE A 181 13.08 -7.41 29.45
CA PHE A 181 13.79 -8.09 30.54
C PHE A 181 15.30 -8.17 30.32
N GLU A 182 15.80 -8.16 29.07
CA GLU A 182 17.24 -8.30 28.81
C GLU A 182 18.06 -7.00 28.78
N LEU A 183 17.40 -5.83 28.73
CA LEU A 183 18.09 -4.52 28.68
C LEU A 183 18.40 -3.90 30.07
N LEU A 184 17.95 -4.51 31.17
CA LEU A 184 18.08 -3.95 32.52
C LEU A 184 18.73 -4.96 33.49
N ASN A 185 19.99 -5.30 33.24
CA ASN A 185 20.87 -5.87 34.27
C ASN A 185 21.36 -4.75 35.21
N SER A 186 20.57 -4.43 36.24
CA SER A 186 21.06 -3.76 37.45
C SER A 186 20.29 -4.26 38.67
N PRO A 187 20.95 -4.83 39.69
CA PRO A 187 20.29 -5.58 40.74
C PRO A 187 19.97 -4.71 41.96
N THR A 188 19.12 -3.68 41.83
CA THR A 188 18.41 -3.08 43.00
C THR A 188 17.35 -2.07 42.54
N MET A 189 16.12 -2.52 42.30
CA MET A 189 14.88 -1.84 42.75
C MET A 189 13.66 -2.65 42.33
N ARG A 190 12.71 -2.77 43.24
CA ARG A 190 11.55 -3.64 43.17
C ARG A 190 10.28 -2.79 42.99
N TRP A 191 9.39 -3.30 42.12
CA TRP A 191 7.99 -2.96 41.86
C TRP A 191 7.67 -1.77 40.93
N ASP A 192 6.98 -2.15 39.84
CA ASP A 192 5.82 -1.47 39.25
C ASP A 192 6.03 -0.43 38.13
N VAL A 193 6.50 -0.89 36.96
CA VAL A 193 6.12 -0.42 35.61
C VAL A 193 6.89 -1.25 34.59
N ARG A 194 6.25 -1.84 33.56
CA ARG A 194 6.96 -2.22 32.32
C ARG A 194 6.11 -1.97 31.06
N PRO A 195 6.56 -1.14 30.11
CA PRO A 195 5.95 -0.93 28.82
C PRO A 195 6.33 -2.07 27.85
N LEU A 196 5.38 -2.56 27.06
CA LEU A 196 5.64 -3.43 25.90
C LEU A 196 6.25 -2.58 24.78
N ALA A 197 7.58 -2.63 24.62
CA ALA A 197 8.25 -2.00 23.49
C ALA A 197 8.31 -2.99 22.33
N VAL A 198 7.51 -2.74 21.29
CA VAL A 198 7.62 -3.45 20.01
C VAL A 198 8.67 -2.74 19.16
N THR A 199 9.65 -3.48 18.66
CA THR A 199 10.69 -2.95 17.79
C THR A 199 10.50 -3.49 16.37
N LEU A 200 10.63 -2.59 15.40
CA LEU A 200 10.71 -2.92 13.98
C LEU A 200 12.17 -3.05 13.62
N THR A 201 12.59 -4.24 13.24
CA THR A 201 13.95 -4.48 12.77
C THR A 201 13.93 -4.48 11.24
N ALA A 202 14.47 -3.43 10.63
CA ALA A 202 14.69 -3.38 9.18
C ALA A 202 16.13 -3.80 8.88
N VAL A 203 16.29 -4.78 7.99
CA VAL A 203 17.64 -5.19 7.53
C VAL A 203 17.86 -4.71 6.10
N VAL A 204 18.83 -3.81 5.93
CA VAL A 204 19.21 -3.21 4.64
C VAL A 204 20.43 -3.93 4.08
N SER A 205 20.50 -4.08 2.75
CA SER A 205 21.74 -4.34 2.01
C SER A 205 21.93 -3.22 1.00
N PHE A 206 22.98 -2.41 1.12
CA PHE A 206 23.22 -1.27 0.24
C PHE A 206 24.00 -1.68 -1.03
N THR A 207 23.55 -1.20 -2.19
CA THR A 207 24.46 -0.86 -3.30
C THR A 207 24.42 0.66 -3.47
N ALA A 208 25.58 1.31 -3.37
CA ALA A 208 25.73 2.76 -3.28
C ALA A 208 24.96 3.53 -4.37
N GLY A 209 24.04 4.39 -3.97
CA GLY A 209 23.30 5.31 -4.84
C GLY A 209 22.44 6.28 -4.03
N SER A 210 22.85 7.53 -3.98
CA SER A 210 22.32 8.62 -3.16
C SER A 210 20.91 9.08 -3.56
N HIS A 211 19.89 8.87 -2.71
CA HIS A 211 18.64 9.64 -2.75
C HIS A 211 18.39 10.26 -1.36
N GLY A 212 18.40 11.60 -1.33
CA GLY A 212 18.17 12.40 -0.13
C GLY A 212 16.71 12.28 0.32
N TRP A 213 16.53 11.86 1.57
CA TRP A 213 15.24 11.80 2.23
C TRP A 213 14.85 13.21 2.69
N SER A 214 13.73 13.74 2.20
CA SER A 214 13.09 14.88 2.86
C SER A 214 12.40 14.38 4.11
N GLN A 215 12.84 14.84 5.28
CA GLN A 215 12.18 14.58 6.56
C GLN A 215 10.74 15.10 6.52
N SER A 216 9.77 14.19 6.52
CA SER A 216 8.39 14.48 6.92
C SER A 216 8.24 14.04 8.38
N SER A 217 8.06 15.01 9.29
CA SER A 217 7.88 14.76 10.72
C SER A 217 6.64 13.90 10.96
N CYS A 218 6.82 12.72 11.54
CA CYS A 218 5.72 11.86 11.97
C CYS A 218 5.14 12.44 13.27
N SER A 219 3.92 12.98 13.20
CA SER A 219 3.25 13.56 14.36
C SER A 219 2.93 12.48 15.40
N THR A 220 3.38 12.68 16.64
CA THR A 220 3.05 11.82 17.78
C THR A 220 1.52 11.72 17.90
N THR A 221 0.93 10.55 17.79
CA THR A 221 -0.51 10.38 18.01
C THR A 221 -0.83 10.45 19.50
N GLN A 222 -1.89 11.17 19.85
CA GLN A 222 -2.39 11.35 21.21
C GLN A 222 -3.72 10.63 21.35
N ARG A 223 -3.91 9.96 22.49
CA ARG A 223 -5.21 9.41 22.87
C ARG A 223 -6.01 10.51 23.57
N VAL A 224 -7.14 10.88 22.98
CA VAL A 224 -8.06 11.89 23.52
C VAL A 224 -9.34 11.22 23.97
N SER A 225 -9.84 11.57 25.16
CA SER A 225 -11.17 11.15 25.61
C SER A 225 -12.24 11.95 24.87
N LEU A 226 -13.31 11.28 24.45
CA LEU A 226 -14.44 11.87 23.75
C LEU A 226 -15.71 11.95 24.61
N GLY A 227 -15.76 11.21 25.71
CA GLY A 227 -16.92 11.09 26.59
C GLY A 227 -17.31 9.64 26.86
N LYS A 228 -18.35 9.44 27.69
CA LYS A 228 -18.84 8.11 28.04
C LYS A 228 -19.59 7.47 26.87
N VAL A 229 -19.68 6.14 26.85
CA VAL A 229 -20.50 5.42 25.87
C VAL A 229 -21.95 5.91 25.87
N SER A 230 -22.50 6.27 27.04
CA SER A 230 -23.85 6.82 27.18
C SER A 230 -24.04 8.19 26.52
N ASP A 231 -22.96 8.93 26.26
CA ASP A 231 -23.02 10.28 25.68
C ASP A 231 -23.30 10.25 24.17
N PHE A 232 -23.25 9.07 23.55
CA PHE A 232 -23.42 8.83 22.12
C PHE A 232 -24.60 7.88 21.88
N GLU A 233 -25.67 8.42 21.29
CA GLU A 233 -26.87 7.65 20.95
C GLU A 233 -26.60 6.63 19.84
N GLU A 234 -27.21 5.46 19.94
CA GLU A 234 -27.17 4.44 18.90
C GLU A 234 -27.84 4.95 17.61
N ALA A 235 -27.26 4.64 16.45
CA ALA A 235 -27.62 5.22 15.15
C ALA A 235 -27.48 6.76 15.09
N GLY A 236 -26.71 7.36 16.00
CA GLY A 236 -26.48 8.79 16.10
C GLY A 236 -25.08 9.23 15.67
N MET A 237 -24.90 10.55 15.65
CA MET A 237 -23.58 11.18 15.57
C MET A 237 -23.52 12.42 16.46
N LYS A 238 -22.35 12.69 17.01
CA LYS A 238 -22.12 13.80 17.95
C LYS A 238 -20.76 14.43 17.70
N GLU A 239 -20.73 15.75 17.58
CA GLU A 239 -19.48 16.50 17.49
C GLU A 239 -18.90 16.73 18.88
N VAL A 240 -17.62 16.41 19.05
CA VAL A 240 -16.87 16.58 20.29
C VAL A 240 -15.75 17.57 20.03
N LYS A 241 -15.71 18.65 20.81
CA LYS A 241 -14.62 19.63 20.77
C LYS A 241 -13.46 19.13 21.60
N LEU A 242 -12.26 19.22 21.06
CA LEU A 242 -11.02 18.93 21.80
C LEU A 242 -10.53 20.20 22.50
N ASP A 243 -9.76 20.04 23.56
CA ASP A 243 -9.23 21.16 24.36
C ASP A 243 -8.41 22.16 23.54
N GLY A 244 -7.68 21.66 22.53
CA GLY A 244 -6.92 22.51 21.60
C GLY A 244 -7.77 23.33 20.62
N GLY A 245 -9.10 23.14 20.59
CA GLY A 245 -10.02 23.92 19.76
C GLY A 245 -10.40 23.31 18.42
N SER A 246 -9.82 22.17 18.03
CA SER A 246 -10.33 21.35 16.93
C SER A 246 -11.55 20.54 17.39
N ALA A 247 -12.19 19.81 16.48
CA ALA A 247 -13.33 18.97 16.82
C ALA A 247 -13.28 17.66 16.04
N LEU A 248 -13.92 16.64 16.59
CA LEU A 248 -14.13 15.34 15.96
C LEU A 248 -15.62 15.06 15.85
N LEU A 249 -16.02 14.26 14.86
CA LEU A 249 -17.38 13.75 14.75
C LEU A 249 -17.39 12.28 15.08
N VAL A 250 -18.10 11.92 16.14
CA VAL A 250 -18.25 10.55 16.61
C VAL A 250 -19.57 10.01 16.09
N HIS A 251 -19.55 8.84 15.48
CA HIS A 251 -20.71 8.11 15.00
C HIS A 251 -20.82 6.79 15.76
N ARG A 252 -22.05 6.38 16.05
CA ARG A 252 -22.31 5.10 16.72
C ARG A 252 -23.31 4.27 15.92
N HIS A 253 -22.86 3.11 15.45
CA HIS A 253 -23.68 2.17 14.70
C HIS A 253 -23.35 0.74 15.09
N GLN A 254 -24.38 -0.04 15.41
CA GLN A 254 -24.29 -1.44 15.83
C GLN A 254 -23.32 -1.64 16.99
N GLY A 255 -23.32 -0.72 17.96
CA GLY A 255 -22.40 -0.73 19.10
C GLY A 255 -20.93 -0.42 18.76
N GLN A 256 -20.62 -0.12 17.49
CA GLN A 256 -19.30 0.31 17.04
C GLN A 256 -19.22 1.83 16.97
N PHE A 257 -18.03 2.37 17.28
CA PHE A 257 -17.74 3.80 17.22
C PHE A 257 -16.86 4.12 16.03
N TYR A 258 -17.23 5.12 15.25
CA TYR A 258 -16.42 5.64 14.15
C TYR A 258 -16.14 7.12 14.39
N VAL A 259 -14.90 7.56 14.20
CA VAL A 259 -14.51 8.94 14.50
C VAL A 259 -13.92 9.56 13.24
N THR A 260 -14.48 10.67 12.79
CA THR A 260 -14.05 11.37 11.57
C THR A 260 -13.77 12.85 11.84
N SER A 261 -13.18 13.54 10.86
CA SER A 261 -13.22 15.01 10.84
C SER A 261 -14.66 15.51 10.69
N PRO A 262 -15.03 16.66 11.30
CA PRO A 262 -16.42 17.13 11.38
C PRO A 262 -16.89 17.90 10.15
N ALA A 263 -15.98 18.24 9.23
CA ALA A 263 -16.28 19.08 8.07
C ALA A 263 -16.20 18.27 6.76
N CYS A 264 -17.16 18.50 5.87
CA CYS A 264 -17.17 17.92 4.53
C CYS A 264 -15.94 18.41 3.73
N SER A 265 -15.19 17.49 3.13
CA SER A 265 -14.00 17.81 2.32
C SER A 265 -14.30 18.58 1.03
N HIS A 266 -15.56 18.71 0.62
CA HIS A 266 -15.98 19.54 -0.51
C HIS A 266 -15.85 21.05 -0.20
N TYR A 267 -16.81 21.62 0.55
CA TYR A 267 -16.79 23.05 0.94
C TYR A 267 -16.91 23.28 2.45
N GLY A 268 -16.53 22.31 3.27
CA GLY A 268 -16.45 22.48 4.72
C GLY A 268 -17.79 22.49 5.46
N ALA A 269 -18.89 22.07 4.81
CA ALA A 269 -20.19 21.98 5.48
C ALA A 269 -20.12 21.06 6.71
N PRO A 270 -20.77 21.41 7.84
CA PRO A 270 -20.69 20.63 9.07
C PRO A 270 -21.44 19.31 8.93
N LEU A 271 -20.70 18.19 8.98
CA LEU A 271 -21.26 16.85 8.78
C LEU A 271 -22.23 16.44 9.89
N ARG A 272 -22.10 17.01 11.09
CA ARG A 272 -23.07 16.82 12.20
C ARG A 272 -24.50 17.25 11.86
N LYS A 273 -24.71 18.07 10.83
CA LYS A 273 -26.05 18.47 10.34
C LYS A 273 -26.58 17.53 9.25
N GLY A 274 -25.77 16.57 8.82
CA GLY A 274 -26.09 15.59 7.78
C GLY A 274 -26.80 14.36 8.31
N VAL A 275 -26.65 13.26 7.58
CA VAL A 275 -27.22 11.96 7.94
C VAL A 275 -26.11 10.95 8.15
N SER A 276 -26.04 10.35 9.33
CA SER A 276 -25.18 9.19 9.58
C SER A 276 -26.01 7.91 9.44
N SER A 277 -25.50 6.94 8.69
CA SER A 277 -26.21 5.70 8.37
C SER A 277 -25.35 4.50 8.73
N ALA A 278 -25.97 3.46 9.30
CA ALA A 278 -25.31 2.19 9.62
C ALA A 278 -24.93 1.38 8.37
N GLY A 279 -25.37 1.80 7.18
CA GLY A 279 -25.28 1.01 5.95
C GLY A 279 -26.61 0.32 5.61
N GLY A 280 -26.88 0.10 4.32
CA GLY A 280 -28.12 -0.49 3.82
C GLY A 280 -28.17 -2.02 3.86
N ARG A 281 -29.30 -2.60 3.40
CA ARG A 281 -29.43 -4.06 3.19
C ARG A 281 -28.35 -4.53 2.22
N GLY A 282 -27.64 -5.62 2.57
CA GLY A 282 -26.56 -6.17 1.73
C GLY A 282 -25.14 -5.84 2.19
N ASN A 283 -24.93 -5.57 3.48
CA ASN A 283 -23.59 -5.39 4.08
C ASN A 283 -22.84 -4.13 3.61
N ALA A 284 -23.58 -3.07 3.23
CA ALA A 284 -22.95 -1.82 2.85
C ALA A 284 -22.28 -1.15 4.06
N ALA A 285 -21.12 -0.55 3.85
CA ALA A 285 -20.37 0.14 4.90
C ALA A 285 -21.18 1.28 5.53
N PRO A 286 -20.95 1.60 6.82
CA PRO A 286 -21.58 2.74 7.45
C PRO A 286 -21.03 4.05 6.86
N THR A 287 -21.91 5.06 6.72
CA THR A 287 -21.59 6.30 6.01
C THR A 287 -22.06 7.56 6.73
N VAL A 288 -21.49 8.70 6.34
CA VAL A 288 -22.04 10.03 6.61
C VAL A 288 -22.29 10.78 5.32
N THR A 289 -23.52 11.28 5.17
CA THR A 289 -23.95 12.12 4.05
C THR A 289 -24.02 13.58 4.48
N CYS A 290 -23.29 14.43 3.76
CA CYS A 290 -23.27 15.88 3.95
C CYS A 290 -24.64 16.50 3.67
N PRO A 291 -25.13 17.43 4.50
CA PRO A 291 -26.47 18.02 4.36
C PRO A 291 -26.60 19.02 3.21
N LEU A 292 -25.49 19.45 2.61
CA LEU A 292 -25.50 20.56 1.66
C LEU A 292 -25.59 20.11 0.20
N HIS A 293 -24.74 19.14 -0.17
CA HIS A 293 -24.62 18.67 -1.56
C HIS A 293 -24.57 17.14 -1.63
N ASP A 294 -24.98 16.45 -0.57
CA ASP A 294 -25.08 14.98 -0.49
C ASP A 294 -23.78 14.17 -0.72
N ALA A 295 -22.62 14.83 -0.63
CA ALA A 295 -21.33 14.15 -0.57
C ALA A 295 -21.33 13.13 0.56
N CYS A 296 -21.02 11.88 0.24
CA CYS A 296 -21.14 10.74 1.13
C CYS A 296 -19.78 10.08 1.34
N PHE A 297 -19.46 9.75 2.59
CA PHE A 297 -18.17 9.20 2.98
C PHE A 297 -18.34 7.91 3.78
N ASP A 298 -17.47 6.92 3.55
CA ASP A 298 -17.38 5.69 4.37
C ASP A 298 -16.75 6.05 5.72
N LEU A 299 -17.40 5.68 6.83
CA LEU A 299 -16.95 6.04 8.18
C LEU A 299 -15.67 5.30 8.62
N ARG A 300 -15.34 4.19 7.98
CA ARG A 300 -14.16 3.37 8.30
C ARG A 300 -12.91 3.88 7.61
N THR A 301 -13.07 4.35 6.37
CA THR A 301 -11.93 4.70 5.50
C THR A 301 -11.86 6.19 5.18
N GLY A 302 -12.96 6.93 5.40
CA GLY A 302 -13.09 8.34 5.06
C GLY A 302 -13.26 8.59 3.56
N GLN A 303 -13.21 7.53 2.75
CA GLN A 303 -13.24 7.63 1.29
C GLN A 303 -14.62 8.08 0.80
N VAL A 304 -14.61 8.77 -0.34
CA VAL A 304 -15.84 9.21 -1.00
C VAL A 304 -16.58 7.99 -1.54
N VAL A 305 -17.82 7.80 -1.07
CA VAL A 305 -18.77 6.83 -1.61
C VAL A 305 -19.62 7.45 -2.71
N ARG A 306 -19.98 8.73 -2.54
CA ARG A 306 -20.76 9.50 -3.51
C ARG A 306 -20.26 10.94 -3.53
N GLY A 307 -20.10 11.48 -4.74
CA GLY A 307 -19.74 12.88 -4.96
C GLY A 307 -20.77 13.86 -4.39
N PRO A 308 -20.51 15.18 -4.48
CA PRO A 308 -19.55 15.81 -5.40
C PRO A 308 -18.11 15.96 -4.87
N SER A 309 -17.80 15.52 -3.65
CA SER A 309 -16.42 15.57 -3.17
C SER A 309 -15.51 14.65 -3.99
N VAL A 310 -14.27 15.08 -4.23
CA VAL A 310 -13.20 14.24 -4.84
C VAL A 310 -12.13 13.83 -3.84
N ASP A 311 -12.16 14.41 -2.64
CA ASP A 311 -11.29 14.05 -1.53
C ASP A 311 -12.12 13.41 -0.41
N GLY A 312 -11.54 12.43 0.28
CA GLY A 312 -12.08 11.87 1.50
C GLY A 312 -11.94 12.79 2.71
N ILE A 313 -12.58 12.39 3.81
CA ILE A 313 -12.47 13.01 5.14
C ILE A 313 -11.51 12.21 6.02
N ALA A 314 -10.92 12.84 7.03
CA ALA A 314 -10.04 12.13 7.95
C ALA A 314 -10.84 11.15 8.81
N VAL A 315 -10.27 9.98 9.09
CA VAL A 315 -10.77 8.99 10.05
C VAL A 315 -9.73 8.77 11.14
N TYR A 316 -10.21 8.62 12.36
CA TYR A 316 -9.41 8.39 13.56
C TYR A 316 -9.84 7.08 14.20
N ARG A 317 -8.86 6.30 14.64
CA ARG A 317 -9.14 5.05 15.34
C ARG A 317 -9.83 5.35 16.66
N SER A 318 -10.96 4.70 16.89
CA SER A 318 -11.71 4.73 18.14
C SER A 318 -11.31 3.56 19.04
N GLU A 319 -11.38 3.77 20.35
CA GLU A 319 -11.23 2.72 21.35
C GLU A 319 -12.27 2.93 22.45
N VAL A 320 -12.82 1.86 23.00
CA VAL A 320 -13.69 1.93 24.19
C VAL A 320 -12.98 1.22 25.32
N LYS A 321 -12.78 1.92 26.44
CA LYS A 321 -12.15 1.37 27.64
C LYS A 321 -12.88 1.90 28.86
N ASP A 322 -13.27 1.02 29.78
CA ASP A 322 -13.88 1.38 31.06
C ASP A 322 -15.09 2.34 30.93
N ASP A 323 -16.00 2.05 29.98
CA ASP A 323 -17.19 2.86 29.64
C ASP A 323 -16.89 4.24 29.00
N GLU A 324 -15.65 4.49 28.59
CA GLU A 324 -15.21 5.74 27.97
C GLU A 324 -14.75 5.52 26.53
N VAL A 325 -15.16 6.43 25.64
CA VAL A 325 -14.81 6.42 24.21
C VAL A 325 -13.60 7.32 24.00
N PHE A 326 -12.58 6.79 23.34
CA PHE A 326 -11.35 7.48 23.00
C PHE A 326 -11.16 7.54 21.49
N ALA A 327 -10.39 8.52 21.02
CA ALA A 327 -9.79 8.51 19.69
C ALA A 327 -8.27 8.65 19.74
N LEU A 328 -7.59 8.02 18.78
CA LEU A 328 -6.19 8.25 18.50
C LEU A 328 -6.08 9.29 17.39
N VAL A 329 -5.61 10.49 17.74
CA VAL A 329 -5.50 11.63 16.81
C VAL A 329 -4.05 12.12 16.73
N PRO A 330 -3.58 12.66 15.59
CA PRO A 330 -2.28 13.34 15.54
C PRO A 330 -2.19 14.47 16.58
N SER A 331 -1.04 14.67 17.22
CA SER A 331 -0.81 15.78 18.18
C SER A 331 -1.28 17.12 17.64
N GLU A 332 -1.01 17.40 16.36
CA GLU A 332 -1.44 18.63 15.69
C GLU A 332 -2.95 18.83 15.76
N ILE A 333 -3.74 17.76 15.59
CA ILE A 333 -5.20 17.82 15.69
C ILE A 333 -5.61 18.04 17.15
N ALA A 334 -5.01 17.31 18.09
CA ALA A 334 -5.30 17.48 19.51
C ALA A 334 -5.07 18.92 20.00
N THR A 335 -4.09 19.63 19.42
CA THR A 335 -3.74 21.01 19.75
C THR A 335 -4.39 22.06 18.82
N GLY A 336 -5.48 21.74 18.12
CA GLY A 336 -6.26 22.73 17.35
C GLY A 336 -5.92 22.85 15.87
N GLY A 337 -5.12 21.94 15.32
CA GLY A 337 -4.73 21.91 13.92
C GLY A 337 -5.89 21.58 12.97
N LYS A 338 -5.63 21.73 11.66
CA LYS A 338 -6.61 21.45 10.61
C LYS A 338 -6.57 19.98 10.20
N HIS A 339 -7.74 19.39 10.06
CA HIS A 339 -7.88 18.05 9.48
C HIS A 339 -7.42 18.07 8.02
N GLN A 340 -6.58 17.10 7.66
CA GLN A 340 -6.17 16.91 6.27
C GLN A 340 -7.26 16.14 5.52
N LYS A 341 -7.44 16.50 4.24
CA LYS A 341 -8.28 15.73 3.34
C LYS A 341 -7.55 14.44 2.95
N VAL A 342 -8.31 13.36 2.77
CA VAL A 342 -7.72 12.06 2.44
C VAL A 342 -7.80 11.84 0.94
N LEU A 343 -6.64 11.76 0.28
CA LEU A 343 -6.57 11.33 -1.11
C LEU A 343 -6.59 9.81 -1.17
N LYS A 344 -7.45 9.22 -2.01
CA LYS A 344 -7.37 7.79 -2.31
C LYS A 344 -6.04 7.52 -3.01
N ALA A 345 -5.37 6.43 -2.63
CA ALA A 345 -4.16 5.99 -3.31
C ALA A 345 -4.42 5.81 -4.81
N MET A 346 -3.47 6.22 -5.63
CA MET A 346 -3.57 6.24 -7.07
C MET A 346 -2.31 5.65 -7.68
N GLY A 347 -2.49 4.85 -8.74
CA GLY A 347 -1.39 4.38 -9.57
C GLY A 347 -0.79 5.48 -10.44
N LYS A 348 0.28 5.14 -11.14
CA LYS A 348 0.93 5.98 -12.16
C LYS A 348 0.96 5.27 -13.51
N ARG A 349 1.29 6.01 -14.57
CA ARG A 349 1.44 5.40 -15.90
C ARG A 349 2.59 4.41 -15.88
N ARG A 350 2.43 3.29 -16.55
CA ARG A 350 3.50 2.35 -16.87
C ARG A 350 3.74 2.37 -18.37
N SER A 351 5.01 2.47 -18.78
CA SER A 351 5.40 2.58 -20.19
C SER A 351 4.99 1.35 -21.02
N ASN A 352 4.77 0.21 -20.38
CA ASN A 352 4.36 -1.05 -21.03
C ASN A 352 2.84 -1.20 -21.21
N ASP A 353 2.01 -0.30 -20.66
CA ASP A 353 0.56 -0.32 -20.86
C ASP A 353 0.18 0.60 -22.03
N ALA A 354 -0.07 -0.01 -23.19
CA ALA A 354 -0.38 0.70 -24.43
C ALA A 354 -1.80 1.29 -24.48
N ARG A 355 -2.67 0.97 -23.52
CA ARG A 355 -4.06 1.46 -23.50
C ARG A 355 -4.09 2.97 -23.29
N CYS A 356 -5.07 3.63 -23.90
CA CYS A 356 -5.26 5.07 -23.79
C CYS A 356 -6.73 5.40 -23.53
N PHE A 357 -7.02 6.19 -22.49
CA PHE A 357 -8.31 6.84 -22.31
C PHE A 357 -8.20 8.31 -22.66
N VAL A 358 -9.10 8.76 -23.53
CA VAL A 358 -9.25 10.18 -23.88
C VAL A 358 -10.51 10.71 -23.22
N LEU A 359 -10.36 11.73 -22.39
CA LEU A 359 -11.42 12.36 -21.63
C LEU A 359 -11.74 13.72 -22.28
N LEU A 360 -12.98 13.90 -22.74
CA LEU A 360 -13.38 15.09 -23.49
C LEU A 360 -13.99 16.12 -22.53
N GLY A 361 -13.35 17.29 -22.42
CA GLY A 361 -13.73 18.40 -21.55
C GLY A 361 -12.84 18.51 -20.31
N GLY A 362 -12.61 19.75 -19.85
CA GLY A 362 -11.82 20.06 -18.65
C GLY A 362 -12.67 20.37 -17.41
N GLY A 363 -13.70 19.56 -17.15
CA GLY A 363 -14.61 19.75 -16.01
C GLY A 363 -14.42 18.71 -14.90
N CYS A 364 -15.25 18.80 -13.86
CA CYS A 364 -15.23 17.86 -12.73
C CYS A 364 -15.48 16.40 -13.13
N ALA A 365 -16.28 16.15 -14.18
CA ALA A 365 -16.53 14.80 -14.68
C ALA A 365 -15.26 14.14 -15.23
N SER A 366 -14.50 14.87 -16.06
CA SER A 366 -13.23 14.35 -16.61
C SER A 366 -12.17 14.18 -15.53
N LEU A 367 -12.10 15.11 -14.56
CA LEU A 367 -11.21 14.94 -13.42
C LEU A 367 -11.58 13.68 -12.62
N ALA A 368 -12.85 13.52 -12.23
CA ALA A 368 -13.30 12.36 -11.48
C ALA A 368 -13.03 11.05 -12.24
N ALA A 369 -13.23 11.03 -13.57
CA ALA A 369 -12.89 9.89 -14.41
C ALA A 369 -11.39 9.58 -14.41
N ALA A 370 -10.54 10.60 -14.56
CA ALA A 370 -9.08 10.42 -14.54
C ALA A 370 -8.59 9.90 -13.18
N GLU A 371 -9.08 10.47 -12.07
CA GLU A 371 -8.75 10.01 -10.73
C GLU A 371 -9.23 8.59 -10.49
N THR A 372 -10.49 8.28 -10.83
CA THR A 372 -11.03 6.93 -10.66
C THR A 372 -10.24 5.91 -11.46
N LEU A 373 -9.85 6.21 -12.71
CA LEU A 373 -8.98 5.33 -13.49
C LEU A 373 -7.68 5.02 -12.75
N ARG A 374 -7.01 6.04 -12.18
CA ARG A 374 -5.77 5.84 -11.41
C ARG A 374 -6.01 5.12 -10.09
N GLN A 375 -7.11 5.38 -9.41
CA GLN A 375 -7.49 4.73 -8.15
C GLN A 375 -7.80 3.24 -8.35
N GLU A 376 -8.39 2.87 -9.48
CA GLU A 376 -8.69 1.49 -9.87
C GLU A 376 -7.51 0.80 -10.59
N GLY A 377 -6.32 1.40 -10.56
CA GLY A 377 -5.09 0.78 -11.03
C GLY A 377 -4.86 0.84 -12.55
N PHE A 378 -5.61 1.64 -13.31
CA PHE A 378 -5.33 1.85 -14.72
C PHE A 378 -3.94 2.47 -14.89
N ALA A 379 -3.05 1.73 -15.57
CA ALA A 379 -1.65 2.10 -15.77
C ALA A 379 -1.36 2.67 -17.17
N GLY A 380 -2.36 2.74 -18.05
CA GLY A 380 -2.20 3.28 -19.40
C GLY A 380 -2.13 4.81 -19.42
N ARG A 381 -2.17 5.35 -20.64
CA ARG A 381 -2.16 6.79 -20.89
C ARG A 381 -3.56 7.39 -20.64
N ILE A 382 -3.62 8.53 -19.96
CA ILE A 382 -4.85 9.30 -19.79
C ILE A 382 -4.61 10.68 -20.39
N VAL A 383 -5.45 11.09 -21.34
CA VAL A 383 -5.38 12.40 -21.98
C VAL A 383 -6.72 13.11 -21.83
N MET A 384 -6.73 14.22 -21.11
CA MET A 384 -7.87 15.10 -20.97
C MET A 384 -7.75 16.23 -22.00
N VAL A 385 -8.74 16.37 -22.88
CA VAL A 385 -8.73 17.38 -23.95
C VAL A 385 -9.74 18.47 -23.62
N THR A 386 -9.32 19.72 -23.55
CA THR A 386 -10.18 20.85 -23.24
C THR A 386 -9.94 22.03 -24.17
N LYS A 387 -11.04 22.68 -24.59
CA LYS A 387 -11.01 23.90 -25.40
C LYS A 387 -10.43 25.09 -24.63
N GLU A 388 -10.55 25.09 -23.31
CA GLU A 388 -10.09 26.19 -22.45
C GLU A 388 -8.57 26.17 -22.29
N ASN A 389 -7.96 27.33 -22.03
CA ASN A 389 -6.52 27.43 -21.80
C ASN A 389 -6.11 27.23 -20.31
N HIS A 390 -7.01 26.65 -19.51
CA HIS A 390 -6.84 26.44 -18.07
C HIS A 390 -6.91 24.96 -17.72
N LEU A 391 -6.33 24.59 -16.57
CA LEU A 391 -6.54 23.27 -15.97
C LEU A 391 -7.99 23.12 -15.49
N PRO A 392 -8.49 21.89 -15.29
CA PRO A 392 -9.82 21.67 -14.76
C PRO A 392 -10.10 22.45 -13.48
N TYR A 393 -11.22 23.17 -13.49
CA TYR A 393 -11.62 24.08 -12.42
C TYR A 393 -13.11 23.94 -12.10
N ASP A 394 -13.46 24.41 -10.91
CA ASP A 394 -14.81 24.34 -10.38
C ASP A 394 -15.70 25.44 -10.98
N ARG A 395 -16.41 25.07 -12.04
CA ARG A 395 -17.33 25.98 -12.74
C ARG A 395 -18.53 26.38 -11.90
N VAL A 396 -18.89 25.62 -10.86
CA VAL A 396 -20.01 25.97 -9.97
C VAL A 396 -19.68 27.20 -9.13
N GLN A 397 -18.40 27.43 -8.85
CA GLN A 397 -17.95 28.63 -8.14
C GLN A 397 -18.08 29.91 -8.99
N LEU A 398 -18.08 29.80 -10.32
CA LEU A 398 -18.19 30.98 -11.20
C LEU A 398 -19.49 31.75 -10.98
N SER A 399 -20.61 31.06 -10.74
CA SER A 399 -21.90 31.73 -10.48
C SER A 399 -21.97 32.38 -9.09
N LYS A 400 -21.00 32.11 -8.20
CA LYS A 400 -20.98 32.59 -6.82
C LYS A 400 -19.89 33.63 -6.54
N ALA A 401 -18.85 33.68 -7.38
CA ALA A 401 -17.73 34.60 -7.25
C ALA A 401 -17.05 34.82 -8.61
N LEU A 402 -17.64 35.72 -9.42
CA LEU A 402 -17.22 36.03 -10.80
C LEU A 402 -15.84 36.73 -10.88
N ASP A 403 -15.39 37.33 -9.77
CA ASP A 403 -14.16 38.10 -9.65
C ASP A 403 -12.94 37.24 -9.24
N LYS A 404 -13.12 35.95 -9.00
CA LYS A 404 -12.03 35.07 -8.59
C LYS A 404 -11.14 34.67 -9.78
N PRO A 405 -9.81 34.78 -9.64
CA PRO A 405 -8.89 34.24 -10.63
C PRO A 405 -9.05 32.72 -10.74
N VAL A 406 -9.00 32.19 -11.96
CA VAL A 406 -9.26 30.77 -12.26
C VAL A 406 -8.29 29.84 -11.54
N GLU A 407 -7.07 30.31 -11.23
CA GLU A 407 -6.05 29.59 -10.47
C GLU A 407 -6.53 29.22 -9.06
N LYS A 408 -7.43 30.02 -8.46
CA LYS A 408 -8.06 29.73 -7.16
C LYS A 408 -9.29 28.84 -7.27
N LEU A 409 -9.75 28.58 -8.48
CA LEU A 409 -10.90 27.73 -8.77
C LEU A 409 -10.48 26.34 -9.26
N LEU A 410 -9.19 26.10 -9.47
CA LEU A 410 -8.68 24.81 -9.92
C LEU A 410 -9.13 23.69 -8.98
N LEU A 411 -9.60 22.59 -9.57
CA LEU A 411 -10.01 21.40 -8.81
C LEU A 411 -8.78 20.65 -8.26
N ARG A 412 -7.67 20.71 -8.99
CA ARG A 412 -6.36 20.16 -8.60
C ARG A 412 -5.23 21.10 -9.01
N PRO A 413 -4.14 21.17 -8.24
CA PRO A 413 -2.94 21.92 -8.65
C PRO A 413 -2.27 21.26 -9.87
N GLU A 414 -1.41 21.99 -10.58
CA GLU A 414 -0.69 21.44 -11.74
C GLU A 414 0.17 20.22 -11.39
N SER A 415 0.82 20.24 -10.22
CA SER A 415 1.66 19.13 -9.75
C SER A 415 0.91 17.80 -9.72
N PHE A 416 -0.38 17.82 -9.34
CA PHE A 416 -1.22 16.63 -9.29
C PHE A 416 -1.25 15.87 -10.62
N TYR A 417 -1.46 16.57 -11.73
CA TYR A 417 -1.54 15.96 -13.05
C TYR A 417 -0.21 15.34 -13.46
N LYS A 418 0.90 15.98 -13.08
CA LYS A 418 2.26 15.46 -13.30
C LYS A 418 2.53 14.23 -12.43
N ASP A 419 2.15 14.29 -11.16
CA ASP A 419 2.39 13.23 -10.18
C ASP A 419 1.70 11.92 -10.56
N TYR A 420 0.54 11.99 -11.23
CA TYR A 420 -0.25 10.83 -11.65
C TYR A 420 -0.26 10.57 -13.17
N ASP A 421 0.63 11.20 -13.92
CA ASP A 421 0.75 11.07 -15.39
C ASP A 421 -0.59 11.23 -16.12
N ILE A 422 -1.32 12.31 -15.79
CA ILE A 422 -2.57 12.69 -16.45
C ILE A 422 -2.25 13.86 -17.37
N GLU A 423 -2.34 13.64 -18.68
CA GLU A 423 -2.07 14.70 -19.66
C GLU A 423 -3.29 15.60 -19.79
N VAL A 424 -3.10 16.92 -19.75
CA VAL A 424 -4.18 17.89 -19.99
C VAL A 424 -3.82 18.72 -21.22
N LEU A 425 -4.45 18.40 -22.35
CA LEU A 425 -4.31 19.13 -23.60
C LEU A 425 -5.28 20.33 -23.60
N LYS A 426 -4.75 21.49 -23.24
CA LYS A 426 -5.44 22.78 -23.19
C LYS A 426 -5.53 23.42 -24.58
N GLY A 427 -6.49 24.32 -24.79
CA GLY A 427 -6.66 25.06 -26.05
C GLY A 427 -7.04 24.18 -27.26
N ALA A 428 -7.49 22.96 -27.02
CA ALA A 428 -7.78 21.97 -28.05
C ALA A 428 -9.30 21.72 -28.15
N THR A 429 -9.88 21.99 -29.32
CA THR A 429 -11.30 21.73 -29.60
C THR A 429 -11.43 20.42 -30.36
N VAL A 430 -12.10 19.44 -29.77
CA VAL A 430 -12.43 18.18 -30.44
C VAL A 430 -13.54 18.44 -31.47
N THR A 431 -13.29 18.11 -32.74
CA THR A 431 -14.18 18.39 -33.87
C THR A 431 -14.86 17.15 -34.43
N LYS A 432 -14.29 15.96 -34.19
CA LYS A 432 -14.83 14.69 -34.67
C LYS A 432 -14.49 13.54 -33.72
N LEU A 433 -15.43 12.61 -33.56
CA LEU A 433 -15.27 11.35 -32.85
C LEU A 433 -15.59 10.19 -33.80
N ASN A 434 -14.66 9.24 -33.93
CA ASN A 434 -14.86 7.97 -34.61
C ASN A 434 -14.75 6.85 -33.58
N THR A 435 -15.88 6.28 -33.19
CA THR A 435 -15.95 5.23 -32.16
C THR A 435 -15.51 3.86 -32.65
N LYS A 436 -15.62 3.58 -33.96
CA LYS A 436 -15.22 2.31 -34.56
C LYS A 436 -13.70 2.16 -34.52
N ASP A 437 -13.00 3.21 -34.90
CA ASP A 437 -11.53 3.22 -34.98
C ASP A 437 -10.89 3.81 -33.71
N GLN A 438 -11.70 4.27 -32.75
CA GLN A 438 -11.27 4.91 -31.50
C GLN A 438 -10.38 6.15 -31.73
N ILE A 439 -10.74 6.96 -32.74
CA ILE A 439 -9.99 8.16 -33.14
C ILE A 439 -10.80 9.41 -32.79
N ILE A 440 -10.13 10.39 -32.19
CA ILE A 440 -10.63 11.77 -32.11
C ILE A 440 -9.84 12.67 -33.06
N SER A 441 -10.52 13.65 -33.65
CA SER A 441 -9.88 14.77 -34.35
C SER A 441 -10.08 16.03 -33.53
N TYR A 442 -9.04 16.84 -33.41
CA TYR A 442 -9.08 18.11 -32.69
C TYR A 442 -8.30 19.18 -33.43
N THR A 443 -8.66 20.44 -33.18
CA THR A 443 -7.90 21.62 -33.61
C THR A 443 -7.29 22.27 -32.39
N SER A 444 -6.02 22.65 -32.47
CA SER A 444 -5.35 23.46 -31.45
C SER A 444 -5.44 24.93 -31.82
N GLN A 445 -6.13 25.73 -31.00
CA GLN A 445 -6.00 27.18 -31.08
C GLN A 445 -4.79 27.58 -30.23
N VAL A 446 -3.72 28.02 -30.88
CA VAL A 446 -2.67 28.80 -30.22
C VAL A 446 -3.30 30.18 -29.98
N TRP A 447 -3.82 30.40 -28.78
CA TRP A 447 -4.23 31.74 -28.37
C TRP A 447 -2.95 32.56 -28.15
N PRO A 448 -2.77 33.71 -28.82
CA PRO A 448 -1.57 34.53 -28.73
C PRO A 448 -1.31 35.07 -27.32
#